data_AF-A0A1C7MIZ7-F1
#
_entry.id   AF-A0A1C7MIZ7-F1
#
_cell.length_a   1.000
_cell.length_b   1.000
_cell.length_c   1.000
_cell.angle_alpha   90.00
_cell.angle_beta   90.00
_cell.angle_gamma   90.00
#
_symmetry.space_group_name_H-M   'P 1'
#
loop_
_entity.id
_entity.type
_entity.pdbx_description
1 polymer ?
#
loop_
_entity_poly.entity_id
_entity_poly.type
_entity_poly.pdbx_seq_one_letter_code
_entity_poly.pdbx_strand_id
1 'polypeptide(L)'
;MARRKSCASRASIDPTYELRIQAALEGLRDGVYQTISEAAKAQKVALPTLSDRARGVHISRCQAHAHRQLLTNEQEDALVAWCTHSALPLSPSTLKGREPSGLSGKTLPPNLSYVTLP
;
A
#
# COMPACT_ATOMS: atom_id res chain seq x y z
N MET A 1 17.62 -22.52 7.99
CA MET A 1 17.28 -21.15 8.43
C MET A 1 15.90 -21.17 9.08
N ALA A 2 15.79 -20.92 10.38
CA ALA A 2 14.49 -20.89 11.07
C ALA A 2 13.72 -19.62 10.67
N ARG A 3 12.50 -19.76 10.13
CA ARG A 3 11.59 -18.62 9.91
C ARG A 3 11.23 -18.03 11.28
N ARG A 4 11.69 -16.80 11.55
CA ARG A 4 11.22 -16.04 12.71
C ARG A 4 9.71 -15.85 12.56
N LYS A 5 8.94 -16.23 13.58
CA LYS A 5 7.50 -15.93 13.65
C LYS A 5 7.36 -14.40 13.59
N SER A 6 6.80 -13.91 12.51
CA SER A 6 6.49 -12.48 12.34
C SER A 6 5.45 -12.11 13.39
N CYS A 7 5.83 -11.31 14.38
CA CYS A 7 4.86 -10.66 15.25
C CYS A 7 4.03 -9.71 14.38
N ALA A 8 2.71 -9.92 14.31
CA ALA A 8 1.82 -9.00 13.62
C ALA A 8 2.00 -7.60 14.23
N SER A 9 2.31 -6.59 13.40
CA SER A 9 2.44 -5.22 13.89
C SER A 9 1.08 -4.71 14.34
N ARG A 10 1.03 -3.79 15.32
CA ARG A 10 -0.26 -3.18 15.76
C ARG A 10 -1.04 -2.58 14.58
N ALA A 11 -0.33 -2.08 13.57
CA ALA A 11 -0.89 -1.59 12.32
C ALA A 11 -1.59 -2.67 11.46
N SER A 12 -1.19 -3.94 11.57
CA SER A 12 -1.84 -5.05 10.87
C SER A 12 -3.04 -5.65 11.61
N ILE A 13 -3.15 -5.41 12.91
CA ILE A 13 -4.22 -5.98 13.76
C ILE A 13 -5.39 -5.00 13.86
N ASP A 14 -5.10 -3.71 13.97
CA ASP A 14 -6.11 -2.68 14.20
C ASP A 14 -6.36 -1.86 12.91
N PRO A 15 -7.54 -1.99 12.27
CA PRO A 15 -7.86 -1.26 11.05
C PRO A 15 -7.94 0.26 11.27
N THR A 16 -8.16 0.72 12.50
CA THR A 16 -8.22 2.14 12.84
C THR A 16 -6.85 2.75 13.13
N TYR A 17 -5.78 1.94 13.19
CA TYR A 17 -4.44 2.41 13.52
C TYR A 17 -3.89 3.44 12.52
N GLU A 18 -4.10 3.23 11.23
CA GLU A 18 -3.68 4.19 10.19
C GLU A 18 -4.47 5.51 10.28
N LEU A 19 -5.77 5.46 10.60
CA LEU A 19 -6.57 6.68 10.82
C LEU A 19 -6.02 7.50 11.98
N ARG A 20 -5.59 6.86 13.07
CA ARG A 20 -4.97 7.55 14.22
C ARG A 20 -3.61 8.15 13.87
N ILE A 21 -2.83 7.49 13.00
CA ILE A 21 -1.59 8.07 12.46
C ILE A 21 -1.90 9.33 11.65
N GLN A 22 -2.89 9.26 10.76
CA GLN A 22 -3.29 10.40 9.92
C GLN A 22 -3.77 11.58 10.78
N ALA A 23 -4.68 11.34 11.72
CA ALA A 23 -5.16 12.37 12.64
C ALA A 23 -4.03 13.00 13.49
N ALA A 24 -3.01 12.21 13.88
CA ALA A 24 -1.85 12.74 14.59
C ALA A 24 -0.98 13.64 13.69
N LEU A 25 -0.79 13.28 12.42
CA LEU A 25 -0.03 14.08 11.46
C LEU A 25 -0.77 15.36 11.06
N GLU A 26 -2.09 15.29 10.90
CA GLU A 26 -2.94 16.46 10.64
C GLU A 26 -2.91 17.41 11.83
N GLY A 27 -3.11 16.92 13.06
CA GLY A 27 -3.02 17.75 14.26
C GLY A 27 -1.65 18.38 14.48
N LEU A 28 -0.56 17.76 14.00
CA LEU A 28 0.77 18.38 13.96
C LEU A 28 0.87 19.50 12.93
N ARG A 29 0.25 19.34 11.75
CA ARG A 29 0.22 20.40 10.72
C ARG A 29 -0.65 21.57 11.13
N ASP A 30 -1.78 21.30 11.77
CA ASP A 30 -2.74 22.31 12.22
C ASP A 30 -2.28 23.03 13.48
N GLY A 31 -1.17 22.59 14.10
CA GLY A 31 -0.62 23.17 15.32
C GLY A 31 -1.36 22.81 16.60
N VAL A 32 -2.27 21.82 16.55
CA VAL A 32 -3.02 21.29 17.71
C VAL A 32 -2.06 20.63 18.70
N TYR A 33 -1.03 19.96 18.21
CA TYR A 33 0.03 19.37 19.03
C TYR A 33 1.35 20.11 18.78
N GLN A 34 2.05 20.49 19.85
CA GLN A 34 3.34 21.18 19.71
C GLN A 34 4.47 20.24 19.34
N THR A 35 4.33 18.95 19.69
CA THR A 35 5.40 17.96 19.48
C THR A 35 4.86 16.63 18.96
N ILE A 36 5.70 15.90 18.22
CA ILE A 36 5.39 14.54 17.74
C ILE A 36 5.08 13.60 18.92
N SER A 37 5.79 13.78 20.04
CA SER A 37 5.59 13.01 21.27
C SER A 37 4.20 13.19 21.87
N GLU A 38 3.68 14.41 21.84
CA GLU A 38 2.35 14.74 22.32
C GLU A 38 1.27 14.14 21.41
N ALA A 39 1.39 14.35 20.10
CA ALA A 39 0.47 13.80 19.10
C ALA A 39 0.40 12.25 19.17
N ALA A 40 1.56 11.60 19.31
CA ALA A 40 1.65 10.14 19.43
C ALA A 40 0.92 9.62 20.69
N LYS A 41 1.06 10.32 21.83
CA LYS A 41 0.36 9.97 23.07
C LYS A 41 -1.14 10.20 22.96
N ALA A 42 -1.56 11.33 22.42
CA ALA A 42 -2.96 11.68 22.24
C ALA A 42 -3.70 10.64 21.38
N GLN A 43 -3.09 10.24 20.27
CA GLN A 43 -3.67 9.29 19.32
C GLN A 43 -3.29 7.82 19.60
N LYS A 44 -2.58 7.53 20.70
CA LYS A 44 -2.14 6.17 21.08
C LYS A 44 -1.41 5.42 19.95
N VAL A 45 -0.53 6.14 19.26
CA VAL A 45 0.33 5.62 18.18
C VAL A 45 1.75 5.46 18.70
N ALA A 46 2.49 4.47 18.20
CA ALA A 46 3.90 4.34 18.53
C ALA A 46 4.71 5.54 18.00
N LEU A 47 5.44 6.20 18.89
CA LEU A 47 6.32 7.33 18.58
C LEU A 47 7.24 7.11 17.37
N PRO A 48 8.01 5.99 17.27
CA PRO A 48 8.89 5.78 16.12
C PRO A 48 8.09 5.72 14.80
N THR A 49 6.91 5.09 14.80
CA THR A 49 6.04 5.04 13.63
C THR A 49 5.59 6.43 13.19
N LEU A 50 5.14 7.27 14.13
CA LEU A 50 4.70 8.62 13.80
C LEU A 50 5.87 9.50 13.31
N SER A 51 7.04 9.38 13.95
CA SER A 51 8.25 10.09 13.55
C SER A 51 8.71 9.72 12.14
N ASP A 52 8.77 8.42 11.82
CA ASP A 52 9.16 7.94 10.49
C ASP A 52 8.17 8.39 9.41
N ARG A 53 6.87 8.43 9.75
CA ARG A 53 5.82 8.95 8.85
C ARG A 53 5.92 10.46 8.66
N ALA A 54 6.16 11.22 9.73
CA ALA A 54 6.35 12.68 9.65
C ALA A 54 7.60 13.05 8.82
N ARG A 55 8.65 12.24 8.89
CA ARG A 55 9.87 12.38 8.07
C ARG A 55 9.72 11.88 6.63
N GLY A 56 8.60 11.23 6.29
CA GLY A 56 8.39 10.63 4.96
C GLY A 56 9.21 9.37 4.68
N VAL A 57 9.85 8.77 5.69
CA VAL A 57 10.61 7.51 5.54
C VAL A 57 9.66 6.35 5.25
N HIS A 58 8.49 6.36 5.90
CA HIS A 58 7.45 5.36 5.68
C HIS A 58 6.24 5.98 4.96
N ILE A 59 5.61 5.18 4.10
CA ILE A 59 4.33 5.48 3.46
C ILE A 59 3.23 4.59 4.04
N SER A 60 1.97 4.94 3.81
CA SER A 60 0.84 4.13 4.28
C SER A 60 0.87 2.74 3.67
N ARG A 61 0.33 1.74 4.38
CA ARG A 61 0.23 0.39 3.83
C ARG A 61 -0.51 0.38 2.49
N CYS A 62 -1.59 1.16 2.37
CA CYS A 62 -2.38 1.28 1.14
C CYS A 62 -1.55 1.91 0.01
N GLN A 63 -0.78 2.96 0.29
CA GLN A 63 0.12 3.56 -0.70
C GLN A 63 1.24 2.61 -1.10
N ALA A 64 1.85 1.90 -0.14
CA ALA A 64 2.87 0.90 -0.41
C ALA A 64 2.31 -0.28 -1.23
N HIS A 65 1.02 -0.61 -1.06
CA HIS A 65 0.34 -1.59 -1.89
C HIS A 65 0.19 -1.06 -3.31
N ALA A 66 -0.37 0.14 -3.48
CA ALA A 66 -0.56 0.77 -4.79
C ALA A 66 0.77 0.91 -5.57
N HIS A 67 1.86 1.31 -4.89
CA HIS A 67 3.17 1.42 -5.53
C HIS A 67 3.75 0.06 -5.97
N ARG A 68 3.39 -1.02 -5.29
CA ARG A 68 3.87 -2.38 -5.60
C ARG A 68 2.93 -3.16 -6.53
N GLN A 69 1.75 -2.62 -6.84
CA GLN A 69 0.82 -3.25 -7.77
C GLN A 69 1.42 -3.24 -9.18
N LEU A 70 1.60 -4.45 -9.72
CA LEU A 70 2.06 -4.65 -11.08
C LEU A 70 0.91 -4.49 -12.08
N LEU A 71 -0.28 -4.94 -11.68
CA LEU A 71 -1.49 -4.96 -12.47
C LEU A 71 -2.39 -3.79 -12.07
N THR A 72 -3.25 -3.39 -13.01
CA THR A 72 -4.37 -2.52 -12.71
C THR A 72 -5.44 -3.29 -11.94
N ASN A 73 -6.30 -2.59 -11.19
CA ASN A 73 -7.38 -3.23 -10.45
C ASN A 73 -8.29 -4.05 -11.39
N GLU A 74 -8.58 -3.56 -12.60
CA GLU A 74 -9.38 -4.26 -13.60
C GLU A 74 -8.73 -5.59 -14.05
N GLN A 75 -7.41 -5.60 -14.18
CA GLN A 75 -6.65 -6.82 -14.51
C GLN A 75 -6.59 -7.81 -13.35
N GLU A 76 -6.45 -7.32 -12.12
CA GLU A 76 -6.54 -8.17 -10.92
C GLU A 76 -7.94 -8.78 -10.79
N ASP A 77 -9.00 -8.01 -11.04
CA ASP A 77 -10.38 -8.48 -11.01
C ASP A 77 -10.65 -9.53 -12.10
N ALA A 78 -10.18 -9.31 -13.33
CA ALA A 78 -10.28 -10.29 -14.41
C ALA A 78 -9.51 -11.59 -14.07
N LEU A 79 -8.33 -11.49 -13.46
CA LEU A 79 -7.57 -12.64 -12.97
C LEU A 79 -8.31 -13.39 -11.87
N VAL A 80 -8.84 -12.69 -10.88
CA VAL A 80 -9.61 -13.29 -9.78
C VAL A 80 -10.83 -14.00 -10.33
N ALA A 81 -11.62 -13.34 -11.19
CA ALA A 81 -12.80 -13.94 -11.83
C ALA A 81 -12.43 -15.20 -12.62
N TRP A 82 -11.34 -15.15 -13.40
CA TRP A 82 -10.83 -16.32 -14.12
C TRP A 82 -10.38 -17.44 -13.17
N CYS A 83 -9.68 -17.12 -12.08
CA CYS A 83 -9.24 -18.09 -11.09
C CYS A 83 -10.42 -18.76 -10.39
N THR A 84 -11.43 -18.00 -9.98
CA THR A 84 -12.65 -18.51 -9.34
C THR A 84 -13.45 -19.40 -10.29
N HIS A 85 -13.53 -19.05 -11.57
CA HIS A 85 -14.20 -19.86 -12.59
C HIS A 85 -13.44 -21.14 -12.93
N SER A 86 -12.10 -21.12 -12.84
CA SER A 86 -11.24 -22.22 -13.33
C SER A 86 -11.26 -23.49 -12.47
N ALA A 87 -11.83 -23.47 -11.26
CA ALA A 87 -12.07 -24.58 -10.31
C ALA A 87 -10.93 -25.60 -10.03
N LEU A 88 -9.77 -25.42 -10.64
CA LEU A 88 -8.62 -26.30 -10.57
C LEU A 88 -7.52 -25.65 -9.72
N PRO A 89 -6.70 -26.45 -9.00
CA PRO A 89 -5.54 -25.91 -8.31
C PRO A 89 -4.58 -25.29 -9.33
N LEU A 90 -4.54 -23.96 -9.35
CA LEU A 90 -3.65 -23.19 -10.20
C LEU A 90 -2.25 -23.23 -9.56
N SER A 91 -1.32 -23.94 -10.19
CA SER A 91 0.09 -23.87 -9.85
C SER A 91 0.78 -22.88 -10.78
N PRO A 92 1.87 -22.20 -10.36
CA PRO A 92 2.58 -21.24 -11.21
C PRO A 92 3.00 -21.79 -12.59
N SER A 93 3.22 -23.10 -12.68
CA SER A 93 3.57 -23.79 -13.92
C SER A 93 2.38 -24.02 -14.86
N THR A 94 1.16 -24.19 -14.33
CA THR A 94 -0.05 -24.38 -15.16
C THR A 94 -0.68 -23.07 -15.63
N LEU A 95 -0.30 -21.94 -15.02
CA LEU A 95 -0.77 -20.60 -15.40
C LEU A 95 -0.24 -20.12 -16.76
N LYS A 96 1.06 -20.33 -17.04
CA LYS A 96 1.71 -19.84 -18.28
C LYS A 96 1.08 -20.35 -19.59
N GLY A 97 0.42 -21.50 -19.56
CA GLY A 97 -0.19 -22.11 -20.75
C GLY A 97 -1.70 -21.83 -20.90
N ARG A 98 -2.30 -21.15 -19.92
CA ARG A 98 -3.76 -20.99 -19.80
C ARG A 98 -4.20 -19.54 -19.69
N GLU A 99 -3.29 -18.62 -19.99
CA GLU A 99 -3.46 -17.16 -19.97
C GLU A 99 -4.86 -16.73 -20.45
N PRO A 100 -5.63 -16.00 -19.62
CA PRO A 100 -6.88 -15.43 -20.08
C PRO A 100 -6.57 -14.35 -21.13
N SER A 101 -7.22 -14.46 -22.29
CA SER A 101 -7.06 -13.54 -23.40
C SER A 101 -7.47 -12.12 -22.96
N GLY A 102 -6.51 -11.22 -22.77
CA GLY A 102 -6.79 -9.82 -22.40
C GLY A 102 -5.88 -9.19 -21.35
N LEU A 103 -5.03 -9.97 -20.67
CA LEU A 103 -4.06 -9.43 -19.70
C LEU A 103 -2.74 -9.02 -20.37
N SER A 104 -2.80 -8.05 -21.29
CA SER A 104 -1.57 -7.44 -21.80
C SER A 104 -1.09 -6.35 -20.84
N GLY A 105 0.18 -6.42 -20.43
CA GLY A 105 0.81 -5.45 -19.53
C GLY A 105 0.80 -4.02 -20.09
N LYS A 106 0.81 -3.05 -19.17
CA LYS A 106 0.75 -1.58 -19.36
C LYS A 106 1.19 -1.08 -20.75
N THR A 107 0.24 -0.56 -21.52
CA THR A 107 0.52 0.52 -22.49
C THR A 107 1.02 1.72 -21.69
N LEU A 108 2.30 2.08 -21.84
CA LEU A 108 2.85 3.33 -21.33
C LEU A 108 2.03 4.51 -21.89
N PRO A 109 1.63 5.51 -21.08
CA PRO A 109 1.04 6.71 -21.64
C PRO A 109 2.08 7.45 -22.51
N PRO A 110 1.77 7.81 -23.76
CA PRO A 110 2.56 8.77 -24.49
C PRO A 110 2.29 10.17 -23.90
N ASN A 111 3.35 10.95 -23.75
CA ASN A 111 3.38 12.37 -23.34
C ASN A 111 3.43 12.69 -21.85
N LEU A 112 4.65 12.90 -21.37
CA LEU A 112 4.98 14.05 -20.52
C LEU A 112 6.06 14.85 -21.26
N SER A 113 5.59 15.75 -22.12
CA SER A 113 6.40 16.80 -22.75
C SER A 113 6.99 17.68 -21.66
N TYR A 114 8.33 17.78 -21.64
CA TYR A 114 9.05 18.78 -20.84
C TYR A 114 8.60 20.18 -21.25
N VAL A 115 8.36 21.00 -20.24
CA VAL A 115 8.14 22.44 -20.32
C VAL A 115 9.29 23.12 -21.08
N THR A 116 8.96 24.03 -22.01
CA THR A 116 9.87 25.14 -22.37
C THR A 116 9.00 26.36 -22.75
N LEU A 117 9.01 27.36 -21.85
CA LEU A 117 8.63 28.76 -22.12
C LEU A 117 9.80 29.45 -22.86
N PRO A 118 9.52 30.40 -23.76
CA PRO A 118 9.23 31.79 -23.35
C PRO A 118 7.92 32.36 -23.90
#